data_AF-A0A135VN76-F1
#
_entry.id   AF-A0A135VN76-F1
#
_cell.length_a   1.000
_cell.length_b   1.000
_cell.length_c   1.000
_cell.angle_alpha   90.00
_cell.angle_beta   90.00
_cell.angle_gamma   90.00
#
_symmetry.space_group_name_H-M   'P 1'
#
loop_
_entity.id
_entity.type
_entity.pdbx_description
1 polymer ?
#
loop_
_entity_poly.entity_id
_entity_poly.type
_entity_poly.pdbx_seq_one_letter_code
_entity_poly.pdbx_strand_id
1 'polypeptide(L)'
;MSKLEEVSSKRLVLIDSSTARKNHIFMLAISLLIGLVYTAFLWIVCSTIRTVMSTLLLFISQIAMGFPATRAYYDLGVSNRENLQFIDPAKISDNGKHHTVEIHLGEIPLIFEKIDINISKFDKGSLDDLNDLSWFGILVWAAISSTSFFFGIGGHPLCLLGTLVFLIASLMSYLSGYRIRRDYGFEDDLSHLQYFVEKRLWDIDTSLSEIRIKNFVHVIERRTNLVLEDFSVKITFPDESSLNYHMGFPSNELERIVVKTKNAKVQGIYDRLTYEPIIQENGWKVKQTETPSVYIVEILNERSSFSVNNRTSFVTSPSLIDEAAKMTAKVFSDIHSLLIFSNSS
;
A
#
# COMPACT_ATOMS: atom_id res chain seq x y z
N MET A 1 22.87 13.65 -17.39
CA MET A 1 21.89 13.30 -16.34
C MET A 1 21.55 11.84 -16.47
N SER A 2 21.68 11.09 -15.38
CA SER A 2 21.29 9.68 -15.34
C SER A 2 19.75 9.59 -15.50
N LYS A 3 19.25 8.56 -16.21
CA LYS A 3 17.80 8.29 -16.25
C LYS A 3 17.23 8.08 -14.84
N LEU A 4 18.07 7.61 -13.90
CA LEU A 4 17.74 7.52 -12.50
C LEU A 4 17.51 8.90 -11.86
N GLU A 5 18.24 9.95 -12.25
CA GLU A 5 18.05 11.33 -11.75
C GLU A 5 16.73 11.93 -12.23
N GLU A 6 16.37 11.66 -13.48
CA GLU A 6 15.11 12.12 -14.08
C GLU A 6 13.89 11.44 -13.42
N VAL A 7 14.00 10.14 -13.16
CA VAL A 7 13.00 9.35 -12.40
C VAL A 7 13.03 9.73 -10.91
N SER A 8 14.19 10.01 -10.35
CA SER A 8 14.40 10.50 -8.98
C SER A 8 13.77 11.86 -8.70
N SER A 9 13.67 12.72 -9.71
CA SER A 9 13.08 14.07 -9.56
C SER A 9 11.58 14.06 -9.30
N LYS A 10 10.90 12.94 -9.61
CA LYS A 10 9.45 12.79 -9.46
C LYS A 10 9.11 12.05 -8.17
N ARG A 11 7.90 12.28 -7.67
CA ARG A 11 7.42 11.70 -6.42
C ARG A 11 7.13 10.21 -6.61
N LEU A 12 7.89 9.34 -5.95
CA LEU A 12 7.59 7.91 -5.92
C LEU A 12 6.49 7.63 -4.89
N VAL A 13 5.42 6.97 -5.32
CA VAL A 13 4.22 6.72 -4.51
C VAL A 13 3.91 5.23 -4.54
N LEU A 14 3.85 4.63 -3.35
CA LEU A 14 3.48 3.23 -3.17
C LEU A 14 2.12 3.04 -2.49
N ILE A 15 1.52 4.07 -1.86
CA ILE A 15 0.25 3.94 -1.12
C ILE A 15 -0.93 4.53 -1.89
N ASP A 16 -1.99 3.72 -2.10
CA ASP A 16 -3.27 4.20 -2.58
C ASP A 16 -4.05 4.83 -1.44
N SER A 17 -4.40 6.11 -1.61
CA SER A 17 -5.22 6.88 -0.66
C SER A 17 -6.52 7.37 -1.29
N SER A 18 -6.85 6.94 -2.51
CA SER A 18 -7.98 7.45 -3.27
C SER A 18 -9.33 7.15 -2.60
N THR A 19 -9.55 5.91 -2.17
CA THR A 19 -10.74 5.49 -1.41
C THR A 19 -10.81 6.20 -0.06
N ALA A 20 -9.69 6.24 0.67
CA ALA A 20 -9.62 6.93 1.95
C ALA A 20 -10.01 8.42 1.83
N ARG A 21 -9.56 9.11 0.76
CA ARG A 21 -9.93 10.51 0.47
C ARG A 21 -11.41 10.69 0.16
N LYS A 22 -11.99 9.80 -0.65
CA LYS A 22 -13.45 9.84 -0.94
C LYS A 22 -14.24 9.67 0.34
N ASN A 23 -13.83 8.75 1.20
CA ASN A 23 -14.45 8.53 2.50
C ASN A 23 -14.29 9.74 3.44
N HIS A 24 -13.15 10.43 3.44
CA HIS A 24 -13.00 11.69 4.18
C HIS A 24 -14.03 12.75 3.73
N ILE A 25 -14.24 12.91 2.43
CA ILE A 25 -15.23 13.85 1.87
C ILE A 25 -16.65 13.43 2.26
N PHE A 26 -16.96 12.14 2.13
CA PHE A 26 -18.25 11.58 2.53
C PHE A 26 -18.53 11.79 4.02
N MET A 27 -17.53 11.57 4.87
CA MET A 27 -17.62 11.81 6.31
C MET A 27 -17.86 13.28 6.64
N LEU A 28 -17.22 14.21 5.94
CA LEU A 28 -17.49 15.64 6.11
C LEU A 28 -18.95 15.99 5.76
N ALA A 29 -19.49 15.41 4.68
CA ALA A 29 -20.88 15.64 4.28
C ALA A 29 -21.86 15.09 5.33
N ILE A 30 -21.64 13.87 5.84
CA ILE A 30 -22.43 13.29 6.93
C ILE A 30 -22.32 14.14 8.20
N SER A 31 -21.11 14.57 8.56
CA SER A 31 -20.86 15.40 9.75
C SER A 31 -21.66 16.71 9.69
N LEU A 32 -21.68 17.34 8.51
CA LEU A 32 -22.44 18.57 8.30
C LEU A 32 -23.95 18.33 8.46
N LEU A 33 -24.48 17.23 7.91
CA LEU A 33 -25.88 16.87 8.06
C LEU A 33 -26.26 16.61 9.53
N ILE A 34 -25.46 15.80 10.23
CA ILE A 34 -25.67 15.52 11.67
C ILE A 34 -25.59 16.83 12.47
N GLY A 35 -24.62 17.69 12.16
CA GLY A 35 -24.46 19.00 12.80
C GLY A 35 -25.70 19.88 12.63
N LEU A 36 -26.32 19.90 11.44
CA LEU A 36 -27.56 20.65 11.21
C LEU A 36 -28.73 20.10 12.03
N VAL A 37 -28.93 18.78 12.04
CA VAL A 37 -29.99 18.12 12.82
C VAL A 37 -29.80 18.37 14.31
N TYR A 38 -28.56 18.22 14.80
CA TYR A 38 -28.23 18.45 16.20
C TYR A 38 -28.39 19.91 16.61
N THR A 39 -28.04 20.85 15.72
CA THR A 39 -28.27 22.30 15.94
C THR A 39 -29.76 22.59 16.07
N ALA A 40 -30.60 22.04 15.19
CA ALA A 40 -32.05 22.20 15.27
C ALA A 40 -32.61 21.61 16.57
N PHE A 41 -32.11 20.44 17.00
CA PHE A 41 -32.47 19.82 18.27
C PHE A 41 -32.10 20.72 19.46
N LEU A 42 -30.84 21.19 19.54
CA LEU A 42 -30.40 22.08 20.63
C LEU A 42 -31.17 23.41 20.64
N TRP A 43 -31.49 23.95 19.46
CA TRP A 43 -32.34 25.14 19.34
C TRP A 43 -33.72 24.92 19.96
N ILE A 44 -34.38 23.79 19.64
CA ILE A 44 -35.68 23.44 20.22
C ILE A 44 -35.58 23.37 21.73
N VAL A 45 -34.60 22.62 22.26
CA VAL A 45 -34.42 22.47 23.72
C VAL A 45 -34.19 23.83 24.38
N CYS A 46 -33.33 24.68 23.82
CA CYS A 46 -33.02 25.98 24.41
C CYS A 46 -34.09 27.04 24.20
N SER A 47 -35.09 26.80 23.34
CA SER A 47 -36.29 27.63 23.21
C SER A 47 -37.39 27.28 24.23
N THR A 48 -37.21 26.19 25.01
CA THR A 48 -38.16 25.82 26.08
C THR A 48 -37.96 26.64 27.36
N ILE A 49 -38.96 26.61 28.25
CA ILE A 49 -38.89 27.29 29.55
C ILE A 49 -37.78 26.68 30.40
N ARG A 50 -36.94 27.53 30.98
CA ARG A 50 -35.83 27.17 31.87
C ARG A 50 -36.33 26.52 33.16
N THR A 51 -36.46 25.21 33.13
CA THR A 51 -36.81 24.35 34.26
C THR A 51 -35.69 23.36 34.56
N VAL A 52 -35.73 22.74 35.74
CA VAL A 52 -34.81 21.65 36.10
C VAL A 52 -34.88 20.52 35.06
N MET A 53 -36.08 20.17 34.59
CA MET A 53 -36.27 19.11 33.59
C MET A 53 -35.67 19.45 32.24
N SER A 54 -35.88 20.66 31.70
CA SER A 54 -35.25 21.09 30.44
C SER A 54 -33.72 21.16 30.54
N THR A 55 -33.20 21.51 31.71
CA THR A 55 -31.74 21.57 31.97
C THR A 55 -31.12 20.17 32.01
N LEU A 56 -31.78 19.24 32.70
CA LEU A 56 -31.37 17.84 32.72
C LEU A 56 -31.48 17.21 31.32
N LEU A 57 -32.54 17.51 30.57
CA LEU A 57 -32.70 17.06 29.19
C LEU A 57 -31.53 17.56 28.32
N LEU A 58 -31.18 18.84 28.42
CA LEU A 58 -30.04 19.43 27.71
C LEU A 58 -28.71 18.76 28.11
N PHE A 59 -28.50 18.48 29.39
CA PHE A 59 -27.28 17.83 29.88
C PHE A 59 -27.16 16.39 29.37
N ILE A 60 -28.22 15.60 29.61
CA ILE A 60 -28.24 14.17 29.28
C ILE A 60 -28.20 13.97 27.76
N SER A 61 -28.93 14.77 26.98
CA SER A 61 -28.95 14.62 25.52
C SER A 61 -27.59 14.90 24.88
N GLN A 62 -26.84 15.90 25.35
CA GLN A 62 -25.50 16.18 24.85
C GLN A 62 -24.54 15.02 25.11
N ILE A 63 -24.60 14.40 26.29
CA ILE A 63 -23.78 13.22 26.62
C ILE A 63 -24.25 12.00 25.83
N ALA A 64 -25.56 11.72 25.84
CA ALA A 64 -26.16 10.55 25.21
C ALA A 64 -26.00 10.54 23.69
N MET A 65 -25.90 11.71 23.04
CA MET A 65 -25.57 11.81 21.62
C MET A 65 -24.05 11.88 21.41
N GLY A 66 -23.34 12.65 22.23
CA GLY A 66 -21.91 12.90 22.07
C GLY A 66 -21.02 11.65 22.23
N PHE A 67 -21.28 10.81 23.24
CA PHE A 67 -20.44 9.64 23.50
C PHE A 67 -20.58 8.57 22.41
N PRO A 68 -21.80 8.14 22.01
CA PRO A 68 -21.94 7.19 20.92
C PRO A 68 -21.44 7.75 19.59
N ALA A 69 -21.65 9.05 19.32
CA ALA A 69 -21.14 9.67 18.11
C ALA A 69 -19.60 9.64 18.06
N THR A 70 -18.91 10.15 19.08
CA THR A 70 -17.44 10.13 19.11
C THR A 70 -16.87 8.73 18.96
N ARG A 71 -17.50 7.71 19.59
CA ARG A 71 -17.13 6.31 19.39
C ARG A 71 -17.34 5.84 17.95
N ALA A 72 -18.48 6.14 17.34
CA ALA A 72 -18.76 5.79 15.95
C ALA A 72 -17.79 6.48 14.98
N TYR A 73 -17.47 7.76 15.20
CA TYR A 73 -16.49 8.49 14.40
C TYR A 73 -15.08 7.90 14.53
N TYR A 74 -14.68 7.49 15.75
CA TYR A 74 -13.44 6.77 15.95
C TYR A 74 -13.40 5.47 15.13
N ASP A 75 -14.43 4.63 15.22
CA ASP A 75 -14.50 3.36 14.49
C ASP A 75 -14.52 3.57 12.96
N LEU A 76 -15.20 4.62 12.48
CA LEU A 76 -15.15 5.04 11.07
C LEU A 76 -13.75 5.51 10.65
N GLY A 77 -13.01 6.15 11.55
CA GLY A 77 -11.61 6.50 11.35
C GLY A 77 -10.74 5.25 11.17
N VAL A 78 -10.88 4.28 12.08
CA VAL A 78 -10.16 3.00 12.04
C VAL A 78 -10.47 2.24 10.75
N SER A 79 -11.75 2.09 10.42
CA SER A 79 -12.17 1.42 9.18
C SER A 79 -11.67 2.17 7.94
N ASN A 80 -11.68 3.52 7.95
CA ASN A 80 -11.17 4.25 6.80
C ASN A 80 -9.66 4.07 6.58
N ARG A 81 -8.89 3.87 7.66
CA ARG A 81 -7.46 3.54 7.58
C ARG A 81 -7.22 2.20 6.86
N GLU A 82 -8.13 1.23 6.97
CA GLU A 82 -8.03 -0.07 6.27
C GLU A 82 -8.05 0.05 4.75
N ASN A 83 -8.60 1.14 4.23
CA ASN A 83 -8.61 1.42 2.80
C ASN A 83 -7.26 1.93 2.28
N LEU A 84 -6.27 2.18 3.15
CA LEU A 84 -4.90 2.45 2.75
C LEU A 84 -4.20 1.13 2.42
N GLN A 85 -3.79 0.98 1.17
CA GLN A 85 -3.14 -0.23 0.66
C GLN A 85 -1.98 0.17 -0.25
N PHE A 86 -1.07 -0.77 -0.53
CA PHE A 86 -0.11 -0.54 -1.59
C PHE A 86 -0.83 -0.45 -2.94
N ILE A 87 -0.34 0.44 -3.80
CA ILE A 87 -0.86 0.63 -5.13
C ILE A 87 -0.58 -0.64 -5.93
N ASP A 88 -1.62 -1.18 -6.54
CA ASP A 88 -1.51 -2.25 -7.51
C ASP A 88 -1.19 -1.68 -8.90
N PRO A 89 0.00 -1.94 -9.46
CA PRO A 89 0.38 -1.47 -10.80
C PRO A 89 -0.60 -1.92 -11.88
N ALA A 90 -1.18 -3.11 -11.73
CA ALA A 90 -2.13 -3.69 -12.69
C ALA A 90 -3.40 -2.84 -12.85
N LYS A 91 -3.80 -2.08 -11.82
CA LYS A 91 -4.97 -1.18 -11.87
C LYS A 91 -4.67 0.17 -12.53
N ILE A 92 -3.39 0.44 -12.83
CA ILE A 92 -2.91 1.72 -13.35
C ILE A 92 -2.34 1.60 -14.77
N SER A 93 -1.84 0.42 -15.14
CA SER A 93 -1.08 0.17 -16.38
C SER A 93 -1.74 0.72 -17.65
N ASP A 94 -3.07 0.68 -17.76
CA ASP A 94 -3.78 1.00 -19.01
C ASP A 94 -3.61 2.46 -19.51
N ASN A 95 -3.17 3.39 -18.66
CA ASN A 95 -3.03 4.81 -19.02
C ASN A 95 -1.68 5.44 -18.63
N GLY A 96 -0.72 4.65 -18.15
CA GLY A 96 0.57 5.13 -17.67
C GLY A 96 1.67 5.08 -18.72
N LYS A 97 2.71 5.92 -18.58
CA LYS A 97 3.95 5.75 -19.34
C LYS A 97 4.87 4.83 -18.55
N HIS A 98 5.21 3.68 -19.12
CA HIS A 98 6.13 2.72 -18.49
C HIS A 98 7.57 3.15 -18.73
N HIS A 99 8.37 3.13 -17.66
CA HIS A 99 9.80 3.40 -17.71
C HIS A 99 10.56 2.24 -17.09
N THR A 100 11.63 1.84 -17.76
CA THR A 100 12.56 0.82 -17.28
C THR A 100 13.91 1.48 -17.06
N VAL A 101 14.39 1.46 -15.82
CA VAL A 101 15.64 2.11 -15.42
C VAL A 101 16.63 1.05 -14.95
N GLU A 102 17.83 1.05 -15.52
CA GLU A 102 18.94 0.19 -15.07
C GLU A 102 19.44 0.71 -13.73
N ILE A 103 19.57 -0.19 -12.74
CA ILE A 103 20.00 0.13 -11.38
C ILE A 103 21.12 -0.82 -10.93
N HIS A 104 21.92 -0.36 -9.99
CA HIS A 104 22.84 -1.21 -9.22
C HIS A 104 22.14 -1.75 -7.97
N LEU A 105 22.56 -2.93 -7.49
CA LEU A 105 22.04 -3.53 -6.25
C LEU A 105 22.13 -2.57 -5.06
N GLY A 106 23.24 -1.83 -4.95
CA GLY A 106 23.43 -0.83 -3.90
C GLY A 106 22.52 0.40 -3.98
N GLU A 107 21.76 0.58 -5.07
CA GLU A 107 20.80 1.67 -5.23
C GLU A 107 19.38 1.30 -4.75
N ILE A 108 19.12 0.01 -4.49
CA ILE A 108 17.81 -0.46 -3.99
C ILE A 108 17.43 0.23 -2.67
N PRO A 109 18.30 0.30 -1.63
CA PRO A 109 17.98 1.01 -0.39
C PRO A 109 17.53 2.46 -0.61
N LEU A 110 18.15 3.16 -1.57
CA LEU A 110 17.82 4.57 -1.88
C LEU A 110 16.42 4.71 -2.49
N ILE A 111 15.97 3.72 -3.26
CA ILE A 111 14.59 3.69 -3.79
C ILE A 111 13.60 3.54 -2.63
N PHE A 112 13.86 2.59 -1.73
CA PHE A 112 13.01 2.33 -0.57
C PHE A 112 13.01 3.50 0.44
N GLU A 113 14.13 4.17 0.67
CA GLU A 113 14.21 5.38 1.50
C GLU A 113 13.31 6.51 0.94
N LYS A 114 13.31 6.72 -0.38
CA LYS A 114 12.41 7.71 -1.02
C LYS A 114 10.94 7.34 -0.88
N ILE A 115 10.62 6.05 -0.88
CA ILE A 115 9.27 5.56 -0.62
C ILE A 115 8.91 5.82 0.84
N ASP A 116 9.81 5.50 1.76
CA ASP A 116 9.61 5.65 3.21
C ASP A 116 9.27 7.10 3.59
N ILE A 117 10.00 8.08 3.06
CA ILE A 117 9.68 9.52 3.26
C ILE A 117 8.22 9.83 2.88
N ASN A 118 7.70 9.19 1.83
CA ASN A 118 6.32 9.37 1.41
C ASN A 118 5.29 8.59 2.23
N ILE A 119 5.70 7.48 2.84
CA ILE A 119 4.87 6.60 3.67
C ILE A 119 4.77 7.12 5.11
N SER A 120 5.85 7.68 5.66
CA SER A 120 5.96 8.16 7.04
C SER A 120 4.79 9.05 7.49
N LYS A 121 4.19 9.84 6.57
CA LYS A 121 3.02 10.68 6.86
C LYS A 121 1.75 9.89 7.23
N PHE A 122 1.66 8.62 6.84
CA PHE A 122 0.54 7.72 7.15
C PHE A 122 0.81 6.87 8.41
N ASP A 123 2.09 6.70 8.79
CA ASP A 123 2.50 5.95 9.99
C ASP A 123 2.69 6.82 11.23
N LYS A 124 2.51 8.13 11.14
CA LYS A 124 2.45 9.00 12.32
C LYS A 124 1.35 8.50 13.27
N GLY A 125 1.79 7.99 14.42
CA GLY A 125 0.90 7.50 15.46
C GLY A 125 -0.09 8.56 15.93
N SER A 126 -1.25 8.10 16.41
CA SER A 126 -2.18 8.91 17.18
C SER A 126 -1.53 9.34 18.49
N LEU A 127 -1.82 10.55 18.95
CA LEU A 127 -1.73 10.83 20.38
C LEU A 127 -2.81 9.96 21.04
N ASP A 128 -2.42 9.10 21.97
CA ASP A 128 -3.29 8.07 22.59
C ASP A 128 -4.54 8.70 23.26
N ASP A 129 -4.44 9.96 23.67
CA ASP A 129 -5.43 10.61 24.54
C ASP A 129 -6.55 11.39 23.80
N LEU A 130 -6.59 11.39 22.47
CA LEU A 130 -7.53 12.28 21.75
C LEU A 130 -9.00 11.89 21.90
N ASN A 131 -9.30 10.59 21.98
CA ASN A 131 -10.68 10.16 22.18
C ASN A 131 -11.18 10.44 23.60
N ASP A 132 -10.32 10.24 24.60
CA ASP A 132 -10.61 10.56 26.00
C ASP A 132 -10.79 12.07 26.19
N LEU A 133 -9.96 12.88 25.53
CA LEU A 133 -10.11 14.33 25.50
C LEU A 133 -11.43 14.76 24.85
N SER A 134 -11.86 14.09 23.78
CA SER A 134 -13.17 14.33 23.15
C SER A 134 -14.33 14.04 24.10
N TRP A 135 -14.28 12.93 24.83
CA TRP A 135 -15.30 12.57 25.83
C TRP A 135 -15.33 13.56 26.99
N PHE A 136 -14.16 13.92 27.51
CA PHE A 136 -14.03 14.94 28.55
C PHE A 136 -14.58 16.29 28.08
N GLY A 137 -14.25 16.71 26.86
CA GLY A 137 -14.74 17.95 26.26
C GLY A 137 -16.26 18.00 26.15
N ILE A 138 -16.90 16.90 25.73
CA ILE A 138 -18.36 16.79 25.67
C ILE A 138 -18.98 16.92 27.06
N LEU A 139 -18.43 16.23 28.06
CA LEU A 139 -18.96 16.25 29.43
C LEU A 139 -18.85 17.63 30.06
N VAL A 140 -17.67 18.26 29.95
CA VAL A 140 -17.42 19.61 30.46
C VAL A 140 -18.35 20.62 29.78
N TRP A 141 -18.50 20.52 28.45
CA TRP A 141 -19.39 21.41 27.72
C TRP A 141 -20.86 21.20 28.07
N ALA A 142 -21.30 19.96 28.24
CA ALA A 142 -22.66 19.65 28.69
C ALA A 142 -22.95 20.31 30.05
N ALA A 143 -22.00 20.26 30.99
CA ALA A 143 -22.14 20.92 32.29
C ALA A 143 -22.20 22.45 32.17
N ILE A 144 -21.29 23.06 31.38
CA ILE A 144 -21.24 24.52 31.18
C ILE A 144 -22.51 25.03 30.52
N SER A 145 -22.94 24.40 29.43
CA SER A 145 -24.11 24.82 28.65
C SER A 145 -25.40 24.64 29.45
N SER A 146 -25.59 23.53 30.17
CA SER A 146 -26.76 23.31 31.01
C SER A 146 -26.81 24.28 32.20
N THR A 147 -25.68 24.53 32.86
CA THR A 147 -25.60 25.50 33.96
C THR A 147 -25.94 26.91 33.47
N SER A 148 -25.37 27.31 32.33
CA SER A 148 -25.62 28.62 31.72
C SER A 148 -27.09 28.78 31.31
N PHE A 149 -27.69 27.73 30.73
CA PHE A 149 -29.11 27.70 30.38
C PHE A 149 -30.01 27.85 31.62
N PHE A 150 -29.72 27.14 32.72
CA PHE A 150 -30.47 27.21 33.96
C PHE A 150 -30.47 28.61 34.58
N PHE A 151 -29.29 29.24 34.67
CA PHE A 151 -29.15 30.60 35.19
C PHE A 151 -29.53 31.71 34.19
N GLY A 152 -29.82 31.35 32.94
CA GLY A 152 -30.19 32.31 31.90
C GLY A 152 -29.02 33.18 31.40
N ILE A 153 -27.79 32.72 31.55
CA ILE A 153 -26.57 33.41 31.15
C ILE A 153 -26.21 32.98 29.72
N GLY A 154 -25.90 33.93 28.84
CA GLY A 154 -25.39 33.65 27.48
C GLY A 154 -26.43 33.39 26.37
N GLY A 155 -27.72 33.26 26.71
CA GLY A 155 -28.82 33.18 25.74
C GLY A 155 -28.78 31.95 24.80
N HIS A 156 -29.63 31.94 23.77
CA HIS A 156 -29.71 30.84 22.78
C HIS A 156 -28.40 30.56 22.02
N PRO A 157 -27.55 31.55 21.66
CA PRO A 157 -26.31 31.29 20.94
C PRO A 157 -25.34 30.38 21.70
N LEU A 158 -25.30 30.47 23.03
CA LEU A 158 -24.41 29.65 23.86
C LEU A 158 -24.80 28.17 23.83
N CYS A 159 -26.08 27.84 23.65
CA CYS A 159 -26.50 26.46 23.42
C CYS A 159 -26.01 25.92 22.06
N LEU A 160 -26.02 26.74 21.01
CA LEU A 160 -25.65 26.32 19.66
C LEU A 160 -24.14 26.06 19.51
N LEU A 161 -23.32 26.64 20.37
CA LEU A 161 -21.90 26.28 20.49
C LEU A 161 -21.69 24.80 20.85
N GLY A 162 -22.70 24.15 21.43
CA GLY A 162 -22.67 22.69 21.66
C GLY A 162 -22.59 21.86 20.38
N THR A 163 -23.15 22.33 19.27
CA THR A 163 -22.94 21.68 17.97
C THR A 163 -21.47 21.77 17.55
N LEU A 164 -20.85 22.94 17.71
CA LEU A 164 -19.46 23.12 17.33
C LEU A 164 -18.54 22.20 18.15
N VAL A 165 -18.74 22.14 19.47
CA VAL A 165 -18.00 21.24 20.37
C VAL A 165 -18.21 19.78 19.96
N PHE A 166 -19.46 19.39 19.68
CA PHE A 166 -19.78 18.05 19.20
C PHE A 166 -19.06 17.69 17.89
N LEU A 167 -19.06 18.59 16.91
CA LEU A 167 -18.37 18.38 15.63
C LEU A 167 -16.85 18.31 15.78
N ILE A 168 -16.26 19.17 16.62
CA ILE A 168 -14.83 19.15 16.91
C ILE A 168 -14.45 17.84 17.61
N ALA A 169 -15.19 17.43 18.63
CA ALA A 169 -14.95 16.17 19.35
C ALA A 169 -15.06 14.96 18.40
N SER A 170 -16.08 14.95 17.52
CA SER A 170 -16.27 13.89 16.52
C SER A 170 -15.12 13.85 15.51
N LEU A 171 -14.68 15.01 15.02
CA LEU A 171 -13.53 15.11 14.12
C LEU A 171 -12.24 14.64 14.79
N MET A 172 -12.00 15.02 16.05
CA MET A 172 -10.83 14.60 16.81
C MET A 172 -10.84 13.09 17.05
N SER A 173 -11.98 12.50 17.41
CA SER A 173 -12.12 11.05 17.55
C SER A 173 -11.93 10.32 16.21
N TYR A 174 -12.46 10.85 15.11
CA TYR A 174 -12.21 10.30 13.77
C TYR A 174 -10.74 10.34 13.38
N LEU A 175 -10.07 11.47 13.60
CA LEU A 175 -8.65 11.63 13.30
C LEU A 175 -7.79 10.71 14.18
N SER A 176 -8.18 10.52 15.45
CA SER A 176 -7.55 9.57 16.36
C SER A 176 -7.69 8.14 15.83
N GLY A 177 -8.90 7.71 15.49
CA GLY A 177 -9.13 6.38 14.92
C GLY A 177 -8.41 6.17 13.58
N TYR A 178 -8.36 7.20 12.72
CA TYR A 178 -7.62 7.12 11.46
C TYR A 178 -6.10 7.06 11.66
N ARG A 179 -5.58 7.66 12.72
CA ARG A 179 -4.15 7.68 13.05
C ARG A 179 -3.70 6.57 13.98
N ILE A 180 -4.60 5.78 14.54
CA ILE A 180 -4.19 4.70 15.43
C ILE A 180 -3.27 3.75 14.67
N ARG A 181 -2.07 3.56 15.22
CA ARG A 181 -1.10 2.60 14.67
C ARG A 181 -1.68 1.22 14.93
N ARG A 182 -1.76 0.38 13.91
CA ARG A 182 -2.02 -1.05 14.09
C ARG A 182 -0.78 -1.70 14.68
N ASP A 183 -0.89 -2.97 15.05
CA ASP A 183 0.25 -3.80 15.48
C ASP A 183 1.42 -3.82 14.46
N TYR A 184 1.18 -3.39 13.21
CA TYR A 184 2.16 -3.32 12.12
C TYR A 184 2.02 -1.99 11.34
N GLY A 185 3.14 -1.31 11.07
CA GLY A 185 3.20 -0.07 10.27
C GLY A 185 3.47 -0.33 8.78
N PHE A 186 3.19 0.65 7.91
CA PHE A 186 3.62 0.56 6.51
C PHE A 186 5.14 0.62 6.35
N GLU A 187 5.85 1.25 7.29
CA GLU A 187 7.31 1.23 7.41
C GLU A 187 7.85 -0.19 7.62
N ASP A 188 7.18 -0.98 8.46
CA ASP A 188 7.54 -2.39 8.69
C ASP A 188 7.29 -3.21 7.41
N ASP A 189 6.13 -3.05 6.79
CA ASP A 189 5.79 -3.70 5.51
C ASP A 189 6.78 -3.34 4.39
N LEU A 190 7.21 -2.07 4.34
CA LEU A 190 8.18 -1.57 3.37
C LEU A 190 9.56 -2.20 3.60
N SER A 191 9.96 -2.34 4.86
CA SER A 191 11.23 -2.98 5.24
C SER A 191 11.25 -4.46 4.85
N HIS A 192 10.13 -5.17 5.08
CA HIS A 192 9.98 -6.57 4.62
C HIS A 192 10.06 -6.68 3.11
N LEU A 193 9.41 -5.77 2.39
CA LEU A 193 9.44 -5.73 0.94
C LEU A 193 10.85 -5.43 0.40
N GLN A 194 11.56 -4.49 1.02
CA GLN A 194 12.95 -4.19 0.70
C GLN A 194 13.82 -5.42 0.87
N TYR A 195 13.75 -6.08 2.03
CA TYR A 195 14.52 -7.30 2.30
C TYR A 195 14.24 -8.38 1.26
N PHE A 196 12.96 -8.60 0.92
CA PHE A 196 12.57 -9.55 -0.12
C PHE A 196 13.24 -9.22 -1.47
N VAL A 197 13.14 -7.98 -1.93
CA VAL A 197 13.72 -7.56 -3.22
C VAL A 197 15.23 -7.70 -3.22
N GLU A 198 15.90 -7.17 -2.20
CA GLU A 198 17.36 -7.21 -2.07
C GLU A 198 17.87 -8.65 -2.04
N LYS A 199 17.24 -9.51 -1.24
CA LYS A 199 17.64 -10.90 -1.10
C LYS A 199 17.51 -11.65 -2.42
N ARG A 200 16.40 -11.47 -3.14
CA ARG A 200 16.15 -12.10 -4.44
C ARG A 200 17.22 -11.72 -5.47
N LEU A 201 17.50 -10.43 -5.60
CA LEU A 201 18.45 -9.95 -6.60
C LEU A 201 19.89 -10.32 -6.22
N TRP A 202 20.23 -10.29 -4.93
CA TRP A 202 21.55 -10.67 -4.43
C TRP A 202 21.83 -12.17 -4.62
N ASP A 203 20.87 -13.06 -4.32
CA ASP A 203 21.05 -14.50 -4.54
C ASP A 203 21.20 -14.84 -6.03
N ILE A 204 20.50 -14.12 -6.93
CA ILE A 204 20.66 -14.27 -8.39
C ILE A 204 22.04 -13.75 -8.86
N ASP A 205 22.47 -12.59 -8.36
CA ASP A 205 23.77 -12.00 -8.74
C ASP A 205 24.94 -12.89 -8.29
N THR A 206 24.85 -13.42 -7.07
CA THR A 206 25.88 -14.31 -6.52
C THR A 206 25.92 -15.68 -7.17
N SER A 207 24.78 -16.24 -7.60
CA SER A 207 24.76 -17.53 -8.32
C SER A 207 25.41 -17.46 -9.71
N LEU A 208 25.56 -16.26 -10.27
CA LEU A 208 26.06 -16.00 -11.61
C LEU A 208 27.23 -14.98 -11.63
N SER A 209 28.08 -15.02 -10.60
CA SER A 209 29.15 -14.05 -10.34
C SER A 209 30.14 -13.78 -11.49
N GLU A 210 30.25 -14.67 -12.48
CA GLU A 210 31.14 -14.50 -13.65
C GLU A 210 30.50 -13.70 -14.79
N ILE A 211 29.23 -13.32 -14.66
CA ILE A 211 28.40 -12.81 -15.75
C ILE A 211 27.94 -11.40 -15.45
N ARG A 212 27.97 -10.55 -16.47
CA ARG A 212 27.47 -9.19 -16.35
C ARG A 212 25.94 -9.18 -16.33
N ILE A 213 25.39 -9.21 -15.13
CA ILE A 213 23.97 -9.03 -14.87
C ILE A 213 23.60 -7.55 -14.88
N LYS A 214 22.39 -7.24 -15.38
CA LYS A 214 21.79 -5.92 -15.29
C LYS A 214 20.49 -5.99 -14.49
N ASN A 215 20.37 -5.18 -13.45
CA ASN A 215 19.16 -5.06 -12.67
C ASN A 215 18.34 -3.86 -13.18
N PHE A 216 17.03 -3.99 -13.15
CA PHE A 216 16.12 -2.96 -13.59
C PHE A 216 15.01 -2.73 -12.57
N VAL A 217 14.65 -1.47 -12.40
CA VAL A 217 13.39 -1.08 -11.77
C VAL A 217 12.42 -0.64 -12.86
N HIS A 218 11.22 -1.20 -12.82
CA HIS A 218 10.12 -0.81 -13.67
C HIS A 218 9.22 0.14 -12.87
N VAL A 219 8.87 1.27 -13.49
CA VAL A 219 7.99 2.26 -12.88
C VAL A 219 6.97 2.77 -13.89
N ILE A 220 5.75 3.02 -13.40
CA ILE A 220 4.68 3.63 -14.18
C ILE A 220 4.58 5.11 -13.81
N GLU A 221 4.78 5.97 -14.79
CA GLU A 221 4.53 7.40 -14.65
C GLU A 221 3.05 7.73 -14.85
N ARG A 222 2.47 8.37 -13.84
CA ARG A 222 1.12 8.90 -13.87
C ARG A 222 1.10 10.33 -13.35
N ARG A 223 0.91 11.30 -14.27
CA ARG A 223 0.95 12.75 -13.99
C ARG A 223 2.27 13.13 -13.32
N THR A 224 2.25 13.50 -12.04
CA THR A 224 3.44 13.93 -11.28
C THR A 224 4.02 12.83 -10.38
N ASN A 225 3.44 11.63 -10.43
CA ASN A 225 3.83 10.51 -9.57
C ASN A 225 4.44 9.37 -10.39
N LEU A 226 5.37 8.65 -9.77
CA LEU A 226 5.87 7.37 -10.23
C LEU A 226 5.39 6.28 -9.30
N VAL A 227 4.91 5.18 -9.86
CA VAL A 227 4.49 4.00 -9.12
C VAL A 227 5.48 2.89 -9.42
N LEU A 228 5.99 2.22 -8.38
CA LEU A 228 6.83 1.04 -8.54
C LEU A 228 5.99 -0.06 -9.22
N GLU A 229 6.46 -0.56 -10.36
CA GLU A 229 5.77 -1.59 -11.13
C GLU A 229 6.33 -2.98 -10.83
N ASP A 230 7.65 -3.16 -10.97
CA ASP A 230 8.33 -4.45 -10.78
C ASP A 230 9.85 -4.25 -10.65
N PHE A 231 10.54 -5.28 -10.18
CA PHE A 231 12.00 -5.40 -10.29
C PHE A 231 12.35 -6.57 -11.18
N SER A 232 13.34 -6.39 -12.04
CA SER A 232 13.79 -7.46 -12.93
C SER A 232 15.31 -7.55 -13.05
N VAL A 233 15.75 -8.72 -13.46
CA VAL A 233 17.14 -9.02 -13.79
C VAL A 233 17.18 -9.40 -15.26
N LYS A 234 18.17 -8.94 -16.01
CA LYS A 234 18.36 -9.33 -17.41
C LYS A 234 19.81 -9.68 -17.72
N ILE A 235 19.97 -10.79 -18.42
CA ILE A 235 21.19 -11.21 -19.10
C ILE A 235 20.92 -11.16 -20.60
N THR A 236 21.86 -10.59 -21.35
CA THR A 236 21.79 -10.53 -22.82
C THR A 236 22.94 -11.35 -23.39
N PHE A 237 22.63 -12.28 -24.28
CA PHE A 237 23.59 -13.15 -24.92
C PHE A 237 24.06 -12.57 -26.26
N PRO A 238 25.19 -13.04 -26.82
CA PRO A 238 25.73 -12.54 -28.09
C PRO A 238 24.82 -12.72 -29.31
N ASP A 239 23.94 -13.72 -29.28
CA ASP A 239 22.97 -14.03 -30.35
C ASP A 239 21.69 -13.19 -30.26
N GLU A 240 21.72 -12.09 -29.49
CA GLU A 240 20.58 -11.23 -29.16
C GLU A 240 19.47 -11.91 -28.35
N SER A 241 19.69 -13.16 -27.88
CA SER A 241 18.77 -13.77 -26.93
C SER A 241 18.92 -13.10 -25.55
N SER A 242 17.87 -13.21 -24.73
CA SER A 242 17.89 -12.68 -23.38
C SER A 242 17.18 -13.58 -22.40
N LEU A 243 17.73 -13.65 -21.20
CA LEU A 243 17.14 -14.29 -20.03
C LEU A 243 16.77 -13.20 -19.05
N ASN A 244 15.48 -13.10 -18.70
CA ASN A 244 14.95 -12.09 -17.81
C ASN A 244 14.27 -12.75 -16.62
N TYR A 245 14.52 -12.28 -15.41
CA TYR A 245 13.74 -12.65 -14.22
C TYR A 245 12.88 -11.46 -13.82
N HIS A 246 11.61 -11.72 -13.50
CA HIS A 246 10.65 -10.73 -13.03
C HIS A 246 10.08 -11.21 -11.69
N MET A 247 10.05 -10.31 -10.71
CA MET A 247 9.51 -10.65 -9.38
C MET A 247 7.99 -10.83 -9.40
N GLY A 248 7.29 -10.17 -10.32
CA GLY A 248 5.83 -10.29 -10.44
C GLY A 248 5.10 -9.45 -9.41
N PHE A 249 5.50 -8.18 -9.26
CA PHE A 249 4.83 -7.23 -8.38
C PHE A 249 3.35 -6.94 -8.69
N PRO A 250 2.95 -6.77 -9.97
CA PRO A 250 1.56 -6.53 -10.33
C PRO A 250 0.67 -7.72 -9.97
N SER A 251 -0.56 -7.47 -9.50
CA SER A 251 -1.43 -8.55 -9.02
C SER A 251 -1.93 -9.53 -10.08
N ASN A 252 -1.84 -9.15 -11.35
CA ASN A 252 -2.15 -9.96 -12.51
C ASN A 252 -0.93 -10.69 -13.09
N GLU A 253 0.24 -10.50 -12.50
CA GLU A 253 1.48 -11.15 -12.90
C GLU A 253 1.96 -12.12 -11.82
N LEU A 254 2.72 -13.12 -12.24
CA LEU A 254 3.41 -14.04 -11.34
C LEU A 254 4.92 -13.80 -11.45
N GLU A 255 5.64 -14.19 -10.41
CA GLU A 255 7.10 -14.37 -10.48
C GLU A 255 7.41 -15.28 -11.67
N ARG A 256 8.31 -14.82 -12.54
CA ARG A 256 8.57 -15.51 -13.81
C ARG A 256 9.99 -15.31 -14.31
N ILE A 257 10.44 -16.29 -15.07
CA ILE A 257 11.67 -16.23 -15.85
C ILE A 257 11.29 -16.29 -17.32
N VAL A 258 11.81 -15.37 -18.12
CA VAL A 258 11.45 -15.19 -19.53
C VAL A 258 12.70 -15.29 -20.38
N VAL A 259 12.73 -16.34 -21.21
CA VAL A 259 13.72 -16.53 -22.28
C VAL A 259 13.13 -15.95 -23.56
N LYS A 260 13.83 -14.99 -24.17
CA LYS A 260 13.48 -14.42 -25.48
C LYS A 260 14.60 -14.72 -26.46
N THR A 261 14.27 -15.32 -27.61
CA THR A 261 15.24 -15.60 -28.67
C THR A 261 14.60 -15.44 -30.05
N LYS A 262 15.43 -15.13 -31.05
CA LYS A 262 15.02 -15.15 -32.47
C LYS A 262 15.21 -16.52 -33.11
N ASN A 263 15.83 -17.46 -32.40
CA ASN A 263 16.21 -18.75 -32.93
C ASN A 263 15.05 -19.76 -32.88
N ALA A 264 14.82 -20.48 -33.98
CA ALA A 264 13.86 -21.59 -34.06
C ALA A 264 14.19 -22.76 -33.11
N LYS A 265 15.40 -22.79 -32.54
CA LYS A 265 15.80 -23.70 -31.45
C LYS A 265 14.97 -23.52 -30.15
N VAL A 266 14.04 -22.57 -30.08
CA VAL A 266 13.19 -22.40 -28.88
C VAL A 266 12.42 -23.66 -28.53
N GLN A 267 11.97 -24.46 -29.51
CA GLN A 267 11.23 -25.68 -29.21
C GLN A 267 12.08 -26.64 -28.37
N GLY A 268 13.37 -26.76 -28.69
CA GLY A 268 14.31 -27.57 -27.90
C GLY A 268 14.55 -27.00 -26.50
N ILE A 269 14.54 -25.67 -26.34
CA ILE A 269 14.62 -25.00 -25.03
C ILE A 269 13.35 -25.29 -24.23
N TYR A 270 12.17 -25.13 -24.84
CA TYR A 270 10.88 -25.42 -24.21
C TYR A 270 10.78 -26.87 -23.77
N ASP A 271 11.07 -27.83 -24.65
CA ASP A 271 11.00 -29.26 -24.36
C ASP A 271 11.95 -29.59 -23.20
N ARG A 272 13.19 -29.11 -23.25
CA ARG A 272 14.18 -29.35 -22.19
C ARG A 272 13.75 -28.79 -20.84
N LEU A 273 13.27 -27.53 -20.81
CA LEU A 273 12.80 -26.89 -19.58
C LEU A 273 11.54 -27.55 -19.01
N THR A 274 10.65 -28.06 -19.87
CA THR A 274 9.41 -28.72 -19.44
C THR A 274 9.69 -30.02 -18.66
N TYR A 275 10.79 -30.70 -18.98
CA TYR A 275 11.22 -31.94 -18.32
C TYR A 275 12.33 -31.74 -17.28
N GLU A 276 12.73 -30.51 -16.98
CA GLU A 276 13.80 -30.24 -16.02
C GLU A 276 13.30 -30.53 -14.58
N PRO A 277 13.96 -31.41 -13.81
CA PRO A 277 13.51 -31.81 -12.48
C PRO A 277 13.31 -30.63 -11.53
N ILE A 278 14.20 -29.63 -11.59
CA ILE A 278 14.11 -28.45 -10.72
C ILE A 278 12.87 -27.61 -10.99
N ILE A 279 12.34 -27.62 -12.21
CA ILE A 279 11.10 -26.89 -12.56
C ILE A 279 9.89 -27.67 -12.03
N GLN A 280 9.88 -28.99 -12.21
CA GLN A 280 8.77 -29.85 -11.79
C GLN A 280 8.66 -29.98 -10.26
N GLU A 281 9.78 -30.25 -9.57
CA GLU A 281 9.82 -30.42 -8.10
C GLU A 281 9.36 -29.15 -7.36
N ASN A 282 9.72 -27.99 -7.91
CA ASN A 282 9.35 -26.70 -7.35
C ASN A 282 7.99 -26.18 -7.84
N GLY A 283 7.31 -26.92 -8.72
CA GLY A 283 5.95 -26.58 -9.18
C GLY A 283 5.90 -25.37 -10.11
N TRP A 284 6.99 -25.06 -10.81
CA TRP A 284 7.01 -24.03 -11.85
C TRP A 284 6.39 -24.58 -13.14
N LYS A 285 5.70 -23.74 -13.90
CA LYS A 285 5.11 -24.13 -15.19
C LYS A 285 5.79 -23.43 -16.35
N VAL A 286 6.10 -24.19 -17.40
CA VAL A 286 6.66 -23.65 -18.64
C VAL A 286 5.53 -23.35 -19.61
N LYS A 287 5.57 -22.17 -20.22
CA LYS A 287 4.68 -21.73 -21.30
C LYS A 287 5.51 -21.24 -22.47
N GLN A 288 5.03 -21.47 -23.69
CA GLN A 288 5.63 -20.96 -24.92
C GLN A 288 4.64 -20.01 -25.59
N THR A 289 5.13 -18.83 -25.96
CA THR A 289 4.39 -17.86 -26.76
C THR A 289 5.19 -17.58 -28.03
N GLU A 290 4.58 -17.81 -29.17
CA GLU A 290 5.17 -17.49 -30.46
C GLU A 290 4.64 -16.15 -30.96
N THR A 291 5.55 -15.22 -31.23
CA THR A 291 5.22 -13.97 -31.93
C THR A 291 5.88 -13.97 -33.30
N PRO A 292 5.40 -13.18 -34.28
CA PRO A 292 5.94 -13.17 -35.65
C PRO A 292 7.44 -12.84 -35.76
N SER A 293 8.08 -12.35 -34.69
CA SER A 293 9.47 -11.88 -34.71
C SER A 293 10.36 -12.48 -33.61
N VAL A 294 9.77 -13.06 -32.56
CA VAL A 294 10.48 -13.55 -31.38
C VAL A 294 9.77 -14.76 -30.79
N TYR A 295 10.56 -15.75 -30.41
CA TYR A 295 10.12 -16.87 -29.61
C TYR A 295 10.32 -16.59 -28.13
N ILE A 296 9.28 -16.80 -27.33
CA ILE A 296 9.27 -16.52 -25.89
C ILE A 296 8.93 -17.80 -25.13
N VAL A 297 9.82 -18.20 -24.21
CA VAL A 297 9.54 -19.26 -23.24
C VAL A 297 9.51 -18.64 -21.85
N GLU A 298 8.39 -18.81 -21.17
CA GLU A 298 8.13 -18.28 -19.83
C GLU A 298 8.06 -19.43 -18.84
N ILE A 299 8.85 -19.37 -17.77
CA ILE A 299 8.76 -20.26 -16.62
C ILE A 299 8.08 -19.48 -15.50
N LEU A 300 6.85 -19.86 -15.15
CA LEU A 300 6.01 -19.18 -14.17
C LEU A 300 6.05 -19.92 -12.82
N ASN A 301 6.25 -19.18 -11.74
CA ASN A 301 6.14 -19.72 -10.39
C ASN A 301 4.70 -19.60 -9.87
N GLU A 302 3.87 -20.62 -10.11
CA GLU A 302 2.48 -20.65 -9.61
C GLU A 302 2.37 -20.82 -8.10
N ARG A 303 3.45 -21.27 -7.43
CA ARG A 303 3.52 -21.34 -5.97
C ARG A 303 3.91 -20.01 -5.34
N SER A 304 4.38 -19.04 -6.14
CA SER A 304 4.63 -17.70 -5.65
C SER A 304 3.31 -17.08 -5.23
N SER A 305 3.13 -16.93 -3.92
CA SER A 305 1.98 -16.25 -3.34
C SER A 305 2.20 -14.75 -3.21
N PHE A 306 3.36 -14.25 -3.66
CA PHE A 306 3.72 -12.84 -3.59
C PHE A 306 2.66 -11.99 -4.31
N SER A 307 2.09 -11.03 -3.58
CA SER A 307 1.16 -10.06 -4.13
C SER A 307 1.20 -8.79 -3.29
N VAL A 308 1.38 -7.65 -3.95
CA VAL A 308 1.36 -6.34 -3.27
C VAL A 308 0.00 -6.03 -2.62
N ASN A 309 -1.07 -6.68 -3.11
CA ASN A 309 -2.42 -6.58 -2.56
C ASN A 309 -2.61 -7.41 -1.28
N ASN A 310 -1.73 -8.39 -1.03
CA ASN A 310 -1.80 -9.25 0.14
C ASN A 310 -0.52 -9.14 0.97
N ARG A 311 -0.57 -8.35 2.05
CA ARG A 311 0.60 -8.08 2.90
C ARG A 311 1.25 -9.35 3.48
N THR A 312 0.45 -10.37 3.79
CA THR A 312 0.96 -11.64 4.35
C THR A 312 1.84 -12.41 3.38
N SER A 313 1.83 -12.06 2.09
CA SER A 313 2.64 -12.73 1.08
C SER A 313 4.12 -12.38 1.13
N PHE A 314 4.49 -11.22 1.67
CA PHE A 314 5.89 -10.77 1.79
C PHE A 314 6.32 -10.51 3.23
N VAL A 315 5.38 -10.38 4.16
CA VAL A 315 5.65 -10.42 5.60
C VAL A 315 5.76 -11.88 6.05
N THR A 316 6.87 -12.53 5.69
CA THR A 316 7.19 -13.92 6.05
C THR A 316 8.50 -13.97 6.84
N SER A 317 8.81 -15.11 7.47
CA SER A 317 10.06 -15.21 8.22
C SER A 317 11.25 -15.07 7.27
N PRO A 318 12.34 -14.39 7.68
CA PRO A 318 13.53 -14.22 6.84
C PRO A 318 14.09 -15.55 6.31
N SER A 319 13.96 -16.64 7.08
CA SER A 319 14.35 -17.98 6.66
C SER A 319 13.60 -18.48 5.42
N LEU A 320 12.30 -18.23 5.33
CA LEU A 320 11.47 -18.64 4.19
C LEU A 320 11.79 -17.80 2.95
N ILE A 321 12.04 -16.50 3.14
CA ILE A 321 12.50 -15.60 2.07
C ILE A 321 13.84 -16.09 1.53
N ASP A 322 14.78 -16.44 2.41
CA ASP A 322 16.10 -16.96 2.05
C ASP A 322 16.03 -18.30 1.30
N GLU A 323 15.19 -19.24 1.74
CA GLU A 323 14.99 -20.52 1.05
C GLU A 323 14.41 -20.31 -0.35
N ALA A 324 13.39 -19.46 -0.46
CA ALA A 324 12.76 -19.15 -1.73
C ALA A 324 13.72 -18.43 -2.68
N ALA A 325 14.49 -17.45 -2.17
CA ALA A 325 15.47 -16.69 -2.96
C ALA A 325 16.57 -17.59 -3.53
N LYS A 326 17.13 -18.48 -2.71
CA LYS A 326 18.10 -19.50 -3.17
C LYS A 326 17.50 -20.43 -4.22
N MET A 327 16.24 -20.85 -4.04
CA MET A 327 15.54 -21.69 -5.02
C MET A 327 15.42 -20.98 -6.38
N THR A 328 14.93 -19.74 -6.40
CA THR A 328 14.81 -18.96 -7.65
C THR A 328 16.18 -18.72 -8.28
N ALA A 329 17.21 -18.38 -7.49
CA ALA A 329 18.56 -18.19 -7.98
C ALA A 329 19.13 -19.47 -8.61
N LYS A 330 18.85 -20.63 -8.02
CA LYS A 330 19.23 -21.94 -8.57
C LYS A 330 18.52 -22.22 -9.89
N VAL A 331 17.19 -22.05 -9.95
CA VAL A 331 16.40 -22.22 -11.19
C VAL A 331 16.92 -21.29 -12.29
N PHE A 332 17.18 -20.02 -11.96
CA PHE A 332 17.68 -19.03 -12.91
C PHE A 332 19.08 -19.40 -13.45
N SER A 333 19.99 -19.83 -12.57
CA SER A 333 21.34 -20.28 -12.93
C SER A 333 21.31 -21.55 -13.80
N ASP A 334 20.46 -22.51 -13.45
CA ASP A 334 20.33 -23.76 -14.20
C ASP A 334 19.80 -23.46 -15.62
N ILE A 335 18.76 -22.64 -15.77
CA ILE A 335 18.25 -22.18 -17.07
C ILE A 335 19.35 -21.48 -17.87
N HIS A 336 20.09 -20.59 -17.23
CA HIS A 336 21.20 -19.89 -17.85
C HIS A 336 22.25 -20.88 -18.41
N SER A 337 22.63 -21.89 -17.64
CA SER A 337 23.58 -22.92 -18.10
C SER A 337 23.07 -23.69 -19.32
N LEU A 338 21.78 -24.04 -19.33
CA LEU A 338 21.14 -24.76 -20.45
C LEU A 338 21.19 -23.95 -21.75
N LEU A 339 21.01 -22.62 -21.65
CA LEU A 339 21.07 -21.71 -22.79
C LEU A 339 22.48 -21.62 -23.38
N ILE A 340 23.51 -21.54 -22.54
CA ILE A 340 24.91 -21.57 -23.01
C ILE A 340 25.22 -22.86 -23.77
N PHE A 341 24.88 -24.02 -23.19
CA PHE A 341 25.14 -25.31 -23.84
C PHE A 341 24.48 -25.39 -25.22
N SER A 342 23.24 -24.91 -25.34
CA SER A 342 22.48 -24.94 -26.60
C SER A 342 23.05 -24.07 -27.72
N ASN A 343 23.83 -23.05 -27.36
CA ASN A 343 24.51 -22.15 -28.29
C ASN A 343 25.91 -22.64 -28.70
N SER A 344 26.50 -23.58 -27.94
CA SER A 344 27.79 -24.22 -28.24
C SER A 344 27.69 -25.44 -29.17
N SER A 345 26.48 -25.96 -29.38
CA SER A 345 26.14 -27.10 -30.25
C SER A 345 25.40 -26.66 -31.50
#